data_AF-A0A7W1LJ31-F1
#
_entry.id   AF-A0A7W1LJ31-F1
#
_cell.length_a   1.000
_cell.length_b   1.000
_cell.length_c   1.000
_cell.angle_alpha   90.00
_cell.angle_beta   90.00
_cell.angle_gamma   90.00
#
_symmetry.space_group_name_H-M   'P 1'
#
loop_
_entity.id
_entity.type
_entity.pdbx_description
1 polymer ?
#
loop_
_entity_poly.entity_id
_entity_poly.type
_entity_poly.pdbx_seq_one_letter_code
_entity_poly.pdbx_strand_id
1 'polypeptide(L)' 'MTVADLRAAMAIEEELFAPDTWTEAMLRDELSRTKTRHYLVADIDGEVVGYAGLVAYRDEGHVATLGVR' A
#
# COMPACT_ATOMS: atom_id res chain seq x y z
N MET A 1 -0.24 -0.09 -7.76
CA MET A 1 1.05 -0.29 -7.07
C MET A 1 1.69 -1.55 -7.62
N THR A 2 3.00 -1.49 -7.85
CA THR A 2 3.85 -2.58 -8.33
C THR A 2 5.01 -2.78 -7.36
N VAL A 3 5.83 -3.81 -7.61
CA VAL A 3 7.05 -4.05 -6.84
C VAL A 3 8.03 -2.86 -6.92
N ALA A 4 8.02 -2.09 -8.01
CA ALA A 4 8.90 -0.93 -8.17
C ALA A 4 8.53 0.21 -7.19
N ASP A 5 7.26 0.29 -6.79
CA ASP A 5 6.74 1.36 -5.92
C ASP A 5 6.97 1.08 -4.42
N LEU A 6 7.35 -0.15 -4.06
CA LEU A 6 7.44 -0.59 -2.66
C LEU A 6 8.37 0.27 -1.83
N ARG A 7 9.51 0.69 -2.38
CA ARG A 7 10.46 1.54 -1.65
C ARG A 7 9.83 2.88 -1.25
N ALA A 8 9.04 3.48 -2.14
CA ALA A 8 8.37 4.75 -1.86
C ALA A 8 7.21 4.55 -0.87
N ALA A 9 6.41 3.49 -1.05
CA ALA A 9 5.32 3.15 -0.13
C ALA A 9 5.84 2.87 1.29
N MET A 10 6.96 2.15 1.44
CA MET A 10 7.59 1.89 2.74
C MET A 10 8.10 3.16 3.44
N ALA A 11 8.59 4.15 2.67
CA ALA A 11 9.01 5.42 3.24
C ALA A 11 7.82 6.20 3.81
N ILE A 12 6.70 6.23 3.07
CA ILE A 12 5.45 6.84 3.52
C ILE A 12 4.87 6.07 4.71
N GLU A 13 4.94 4.75 4.68
CA GLU A 13 4.48 3.89 5.78
C GLU A 13 5.20 4.23 7.08
N GLU A 14 6.53 4.26 7.05
CA GLU A 14 7.35 4.62 8.21
C GLU A 14 7.08 6.04 8.69
N GLU A 15 6.90 6.99 7.78
CA GLU A 15 6.61 8.39 8.13
C GLU A 15 5.25 8.56 8.83
N LEU A 16 4.21 7.86 8.35
CA LEU A 16 2.84 8.08 8.80
C LEU A 16 2.40 7.18 9.96
N PHE A 17 2.92 5.95 10.03
CA PHE A 17 2.39 4.91 10.92
C PHE A 17 3.40 4.38 11.94
N ALA A 18 4.64 4.89 11.97
CA ALA A 18 5.61 4.50 12.99
C ALA A 18 5.08 4.72 14.42
N PRO A 19 5.38 3.79 15.35
CA PRO A 19 6.25 2.62 15.19
C PRO A 19 5.53 1.34 14.70
N ASP A 20 4.22 1.39 14.44
CA ASP A 20 3.41 0.22 14.07
C ASP A 20 3.27 0.11 12.55
N THR A 21 4.42 -0.08 11.89
CA THR A 21 4.54 -0.03 10.43
C THR A 21 4.45 -1.41 9.82
N TRP A 22 3.84 -1.46 8.63
CA TRP A 22 3.90 -2.65 7.80
C TRP A 22 5.33 -2.91 7.36
N THR A 23 5.72 -4.19 7.34
CA THR A 23 7.02 -4.58 6.78
C THR A 23 6.96 -4.69 5.25
N GLU A 24 8.09 -4.51 4.57
CA GLU A 24 8.15 -4.67 3.11
C GLU A 24 7.71 -6.09 2.68
N ALA A 25 8.03 -7.10 3.49
CA ALA A 25 7.61 -8.47 3.25
C ALA A 25 6.08 -8.63 3.27
N MET A 26 5.39 -7.96 4.20
CA MET A 26 3.92 -7.96 4.27
C MET A 26 3.30 -7.29 3.04
N LEU A 27 3.80 -6.13 2.63
CA LEU A 27 3.30 -5.45 1.43
C LEU A 27 3.59 -6.25 0.15
N ARG A 28 4.73 -6.95 0.07
CA ARG A 28 5.02 -7.88 -1.04
C ARG A 28 4.04 -9.06 -1.09
N ASP A 29 3.74 -9.66 0.07
CA ASP A 29 2.78 -10.76 0.15
C ASP A 29 1.40 -10.31 -0.32
N GLU A 30 0.93 -9.15 0.15
CA GLU A 30 -0.36 -8.59 -0.28
C GLU A 30 -0.39 -8.31 -1.79
N LEU A 31 0.67 -7.74 -2.37
CA LEU A 31 0.78 -7.52 -3.81
C LEU A 31 0.73 -8.83 -4.63
N SER A 32 1.17 -9.96 -4.07
CA SER A 32 1.12 -11.25 -4.76
C SER A 32 -0.31 -11.80 -4.90
N ARG A 33 -1.24 -11.33 -4.07
CA ARG A 33 -2.62 -11.85 -3.96
C ARG A 33 -3.61 -11.07 -4.83
N THR A 34 -3.27 -10.93 -6.10
CA THR A 34 -3.95 -10.04 -7.09
C THR A 34 -5.45 -10.29 -7.31
N LYS A 35 -5.99 -11.45 -6.91
CA LYS A 35 -7.43 -11.75 -7.02
C LYS A 35 -8.32 -10.97 -6.06
N THR A 36 -7.75 -10.48 -4.96
CA THR A 36 -8.51 -9.91 -3.83
C THR A 36 -7.82 -8.69 -3.22
N ARG A 37 -6.56 -8.45 -3.53
CA ARG A 37 -5.76 -7.38 -2.96
C ARG A 37 -5.51 -6.34 -4.03
N HIS A 38 -5.89 -5.11 -3.72
CA HIS A 38 -5.80 -3.98 -4.63
C HIS A 38 -5.02 -2.88 -3.95
N TYR A 39 -3.81 -2.64 -4.43
CA TYR A 39 -2.96 -1.57 -3.91
C TYR A 39 -2.71 -0.53 -4.99
N LEU A 40 -2.87 0.74 -4.61
CA LEU A 40 -2.71 1.90 -5.45
C LEU A 40 -1.71 2.86 -4.83
N VAL A 41 -1.04 3.63 -5.68
CA VAL A 41 -0.21 4.77 -5.27
C VAL A 41 -0.87 6.05 -5.78
N ALA A 42 -0.75 7.11 -5.01
CA ALA A 42 -1.00 8.47 -5.48
C ALA A 42 0.33 9.04 -5.98
N ASP A 43 0.34 9.49 -7.23
CA ASP A 43 1.50 10.04 -7.93
C ASP A 43 1.22 11.49 -8.33
N ILE A 44 2.19 12.38 -8.07
CA ILE A 44 2.20 13.76 -8.54
C ILE A 44 3.52 13.96 -9.28
N ASP A 45 3.45 14.22 -10.59
CA ASP A 45 4.61 14.47 -11.45
C ASP A 45 5.72 13.40 -11.36
N GLY A 46 5.35 12.13 -11.16
CA GLY A 46 6.27 11.00 -11.04
C GLY A 46 6.80 10.75 -9.62
N GLU A 47 6.33 11.53 -8.63
CA GLU A 47 6.60 11.30 -7.22
C GLU A 47 5.42 10.62 -6.54
N VAL A 48 5.69 9.47 -5.90
CA VAL A 48 4.71 8.81 -5.04
C VAL A 48 4.56 9.61 -3.74
N VAL A 49 3.36 10.14 -3.52
CA VAL A 49 2.99 10.97 -2.36
C VAL A 49 2.04 10.25 -1.40
N GLY A 50 1.46 9.12 -1.81
CA GLY A 50 0.56 8.35 -0.97
C GLY A 50 0.34 6.94 -1.50
N TYR A 51 -0.25 6.10 -0.67
CA TYR A 51 -0.65 4.77 -1.10
C TYR A 51 -1.87 4.28 -0.32
N ALA A 52 -2.58 3.32 -0.92
CA ALA A 52 -3.77 2.73 -0.34
C ALA A 52 -3.84 1.24 -0.65
N GLY A 53 -4.31 0.45 0.32
CA GLY A 53 -4.56 -0.98 0.21
C GLY A 53 -6.03 -1.30 0.47
N LEU A 54 -6.64 -2.05 -0.44
CA LEU A 54 -7.98 -2.59 -0.30
C LEU A 54 -7.92 -4.12 -0.38
N VAL A 55 -8.51 -4.77 0.62
CA VAL A 55 -8.81 -6.21 0.61
C VAL A 55 -10.28 -6.36 0.23
N ALA A 56 -10.55 -6.85 -0.98
CA ALA A 56 -11.89 -7.04 -1.50
C ALA A 56 -12.22 -8.53 -1.64
N TYR A 57 -13.31 -8.93 -0.99
CA TYR A 57 -13.97 -10.22 -1.20
C TYR A 57 -15.31 -10.00 -1.92
N ARG A 58 -16.11 -11.06 -2.08
CA ARG A 58 -17.36 -10.98 -2.85
C ARG A 58 -18.36 -9.99 -2.29
N ASP A 59 -18.51 -9.97 -0.96
CA ASP A 59 -19.58 -9.25 -0.26
C ASP A 59 -19.05 -8.21 0.74
N GLU A 60 -17.72 -8.09 0.88
CA GLU A 60 -17.08 -7.18 1.83
C GLU A 60 -15.78 -6.60 1.26
N GLY A 61 -15.45 -5.38 1.68
CA GLY A 61 -14.24 -4.67 1.30
C GLY A 61 -13.66 -3.96 2.51
N HIS A 62 -12.37 -4.18 2.76
CA HIS A 62 -11.66 -3.64 3.92
C HIS A 62 -10.52 -2.76 3.43
N VAL A 63 -10.55 -1.48 3.81
CA VAL A 63 -9.39 -0.61 3.62
C VAL A 63 -8.33 -1.03 4.63
N ALA A 64 -7.24 -1.62 4.15
CA ALA A 64 -6.14 -2.08 4.98
C ALA A 64 -5.26 -0.91 5.43
N THR A 65 -4.89 -0.06 4.48
CA THR A 65 -4.10 1.16 4.72
C THR A 65 -4.56 2.26 3.76
N LEU A 66 -4.52 3.52 4.22
CA LEU A 66 -4.71 4.70 3.38
C LEU A 66 -3.94 5.86 4.01
N GLY A 67 -2.95 6.38 3.28
CA GLY A 67 -2.12 7.48 3.76
C GLY A 67 -1.53 8.31 2.62
N VAL A 68 -1.36 9.60 2.88
CA VAL A 68 -0.71 10.58 2.01
C VAL A 68 0.19 11.45 2.89
N ARG A 69 1.39 11.78 2.42
CA ARG A 69 2.29 12.74 3.05
C ARG A 69 2.20 14.12 2.41
#